data_AF-A0A0A6VAI0-F1
#
_entry.id   AF-A0A0A6VAI0-F1
#
_cell.length_a   1.000
_cell.length_b   1.000
_cell.length_c   1.000
_cell.angle_alpha   90.00
_cell.angle_beta   90.00
_cell.angle_gamma   90.00
#
_symmetry.space_group_name_H-M   'P 1'
#
loop_
_entity.id
_entity.type
_entity.pdbx_description
1 polymer ?
#
loop_
_entity_poly.entity_id
_entity_poly.type
_entity_poly.pdbx_seq_one_letter_code
_entity_poly.pdbx_strand_id
1 'polypeptide(L)'
;MFIIFGILVVICIVMSLKTLFFTSKLKYRQVSFDNFLFLSFTYTNIMIGFGLLYMILDIIGFPIALDHGHVLTGHYIERLLTYMYLSAVTLFSVGFGDVVPIGIARLLAVIESLLGYTIPATFMVKSLLDTGKK
;
A
#
# COMPACT_ATOMS: atom_id res chain seq x y z
N MET A 1 -10.28 -14.12 15.62
CA MET A 1 -10.66 -12.69 15.52
C MET A 1 -9.72 -11.92 14.59
N PHE A 2 -8.41 -11.89 14.84
CA PHE A 2 -7.44 -11.13 14.01
C PHE A 2 -7.37 -11.54 12.52
N ILE A 3 -7.56 -12.82 12.20
CA ILE A 3 -7.58 -13.30 10.81
C ILE A 3 -8.76 -12.70 10.02
N ILE A 4 -9.93 -12.57 10.65
CA ILE A 4 -11.11 -11.95 10.02
C ILE A 4 -10.83 -10.48 9.71
N PHE A 5 -10.17 -9.78 10.64
CA PHE A 5 -9.75 -8.40 10.43
C PHE A 5 -8.73 -8.27 9.30
N GLY A 6 -7.76 -9.19 9.20
CA GLY A 6 -6.83 -9.26 8.07
C GLY A 6 -7.53 -9.47 6.72
N ILE A 7 -8.52 -10.37 6.66
CA ILE A 7 -9.33 -10.58 5.44
C ILE A 7 -10.09 -9.31 5.06
N LEU A 8 -10.70 -8.61 6.03
CA LEU A 8 -11.38 -7.34 5.78
C LEU A 8 -10.43 -6.28 5.23
N VAL A 9 -9.21 -6.17 5.77
CA VAL A 9 -8.19 -5.24 5.25
C VAL A 9 -7.82 -5.58 3.80
N VAL A 10 -7.60 -6.86 3.47
CA VAL A 10 -7.34 -7.29 2.09
C VAL A 10 -8.50 -6.94 1.16
N ILE A 11 -9.75 -7.17 1.61
CA ILE A 11 -10.94 -6.78 0.85
C ILE A 11 -10.98 -5.26 0.62
N CYS A 12 -10.69 -4.44 1.64
CA CYS A 12 -10.62 -2.99 1.51
C CYS A 12 -9.56 -2.55 0.49
N ILE A 13 -8.35 -3.14 0.52
CA ILE A 13 -7.29 -2.86 -0.46
C ILE A 13 -7.76 -3.24 -1.87
N VAL A 14 -8.32 -4.44 -2.04
CA VAL A 14 -8.81 -4.92 -3.35
C VAL A 14 -9.95 -4.04 -3.87
N MET A 15 -10.88 -3.61 -3.01
CA MET A 15 -11.96 -2.68 -3.41
C MET A 15 -11.41 -1.31 -3.80
N SER A 16 -10.42 -0.79 -3.08
CA SER A 16 -9.74 0.48 -3.41
C SER A 16 -9.04 0.40 -4.77
N LEU A 17 -8.25 -0.65 -4.99
CA LEU A 17 -7.60 -0.93 -6.27
C LEU A 17 -8.64 -1.11 -7.40
N LYS A 18 -9.68 -1.91 -7.17
CA LYS A 18 -10.74 -2.13 -8.17
C LYS A 18 -11.43 -0.81 -8.53
N THR A 19 -11.62 0.10 -7.58
CA THR A 19 -12.18 1.43 -7.87
C THR A 19 -11.26 2.22 -8.79
N LEU A 20 -9.94 2.16 -8.60
CA LEU A 20 -8.96 2.83 -9.48
C LEU A 20 -8.87 2.18 -10.88
N PHE A 21 -8.89 0.85 -10.97
CA PHE A 21 -8.78 0.14 -12.24
C PHE A 21 -10.08 0.13 -13.04
N PHE A 22 -11.22 -0.17 -12.41
CA PHE A 22 -12.51 -0.41 -13.07
C PHE A 22 -13.45 0.80 -13.11
N THR A 23 -13.13 1.94 -12.48
CA THR A 23 -13.91 3.17 -12.70
C THR A 23 -13.65 3.69 -14.12
N SER A 24 -14.47 3.19 -15.05
CA SER A 24 -14.64 3.69 -16.42
C SER A 24 -15.26 5.10 -16.46
N LYS A 25 -15.64 5.66 -15.30
CA LYS A 25 -16.19 7.01 -15.14
C LYS A 25 -15.21 7.98 -14.50
N LEU A 26 -13.90 7.82 -14.72
CA LEU A 26 -13.02 8.97 -14.60
C LEU A 26 -13.61 9.99 -15.58
N LYS A 27 -14.23 11.06 -15.09
CA LYS A 27 -14.87 12.05 -15.95
C LYS A 27 -13.71 12.84 -16.54
N TYR A 28 -13.20 12.33 -17.66
CA TYR A 28 -11.99 12.73 -18.37
C TYR A 28 -12.10 14.19 -18.82
N ARG A 29 -11.78 15.10 -17.92
CA ARG A 29 -11.46 16.49 -18.26
C ARG A 29 -10.15 16.80 -17.56
N GLN A 30 -9.07 16.75 -18.35
CA GLN A 30 -7.70 17.21 -18.06
C GLN A 30 -7.26 17.10 -16.60
N VAL A 31 -6.39 16.13 -16.25
CA VAL A 31 -5.61 16.06 -14.98
C VAL A 31 -6.16 16.98 -13.89
N SER A 32 -7.41 16.76 -13.47
CA SER A 32 -8.05 17.68 -12.53
C SER A 32 -7.42 17.43 -11.17
N PHE A 33 -7.37 18.46 -10.34
CA PHE A 33 -6.95 18.33 -8.95
C PHE A 33 -7.71 17.20 -8.23
N ASP A 34 -8.97 16.94 -8.63
CA ASP A 34 -9.80 15.83 -8.15
C ASP A 34 -9.20 14.44 -8.43
N ASN A 35 -8.59 14.23 -9.60
CA ASN A 35 -7.96 12.96 -9.94
C ASN A 35 -6.68 12.73 -9.13
N PHE A 36 -5.91 13.79 -8.89
CA PHE A 36 -4.72 13.73 -8.03
C PHE A 36 -5.10 13.42 -6.58
N LEU A 37 -6.14 14.08 -6.06
CA LEU A 37 -6.67 13.78 -4.72
C LEU A 37 -7.13 12.32 -4.62
N PHE A 38 -7.90 11.82 -5.61
CA PHE A 38 -8.34 10.43 -5.63
C PHE A 38 -7.16 9.45 -5.63
N LEU A 39 -6.11 9.74 -6.40
CA LEU A 39 -4.88 8.95 -6.44
C LEU A 39 -4.20 8.94 -5.06
N SER A 40 -4.04 10.12 -4.44
CA SER A 40 -3.44 10.28 -3.10
C SER A 40 -4.21 9.50 -2.03
N PHE A 41 -5.54 9.56 -2.04
CA PHE A 41 -6.38 8.75 -1.14
C PHE A 41 -6.20 7.25 -1.40
N THR A 42 -6.06 6.82 -2.64
CA THR A 42 -5.82 5.40 -2.97
C THR A 42 -4.49 4.92 -2.41
N TYR A 43 -3.40 5.69 -2.62
CA TYR A 43 -2.09 5.37 -2.02
C TYR A 43 -2.15 5.32 -0.49
N THR A 44 -2.82 6.28 0.14
CA THR A 44 -2.96 6.33 1.59
C THR A 44 -3.71 5.10 2.13
N ASN A 45 -4.78 4.67 1.44
CA ASN A 45 -5.52 3.47 1.84
C ASN A 45 -4.68 2.19 1.70
N ILE A 46 -3.90 2.05 0.63
CA ILE A 46 -3.02 0.90 0.44
C ILE A 46 -1.94 0.88 1.52
N MET A 47 -1.32 2.03 1.80
CA MET A 47 -0.31 2.18 2.85
C MET A 47 -0.86 1.80 4.23
N ILE A 48 -2.05 2.31 4.59
CA ILE A 48 -2.71 1.93 5.85
C ILE A 48 -3.03 0.44 5.87
N GLY A 49 -3.51 -0.11 4.76
CA GLY A 49 -3.87 -1.52 4.65
C GLY A 49 -2.68 -2.46 4.85
N PHE A 50 -1.56 -2.22 4.16
CA PHE A 50 -0.35 -3.04 4.32
C PHE A 50 0.30 -2.85 5.69
N GLY A 51 0.37 -1.62 6.21
CA GLY A 51 0.84 -1.36 7.58
C GLY A 51 0.04 -2.11 8.65
N LEU A 52 -1.29 -2.17 8.51
CA LEU A 52 -2.15 -2.96 9.38
C LEU A 52 -1.96 -4.47 9.18
N LEU A 53 -1.78 -4.95 7.95
CA LEU A 53 -1.49 -6.36 7.69
C LEU A 53 -0.18 -6.81 8.35
N TYR A 54 0.87 -5.99 8.26
CA TYR A 54 2.14 -6.23 8.95
C TYR A 54 1.93 -6.31 10.46
N MET A 55 1.21 -5.37 11.06
CA MET A 55 0.89 -5.38 12.49
C MET A 55 0.10 -6.62 12.91
N ILE A 56 -0.90 -7.03 12.12
CA ILE A 56 -1.72 -8.22 12.44
C ILE A 56 -0.86 -9.48 12.43
N LEU A 57 -0.01 -9.65 11.43
CA LEU A 57 0.87 -10.82 11.33
C LEU A 57 1.89 -10.85 12.48
N ASP A 58 2.37 -9.68 12.87
CA ASP A 58 3.27 -9.52 14.01
C ASP A 58 2.59 -9.86 15.35
N ILE A 59 1.35 -9.44 15.55
CA ILE A 59 0.53 -9.81 16.73
C ILE A 59 0.26 -11.33 16.76
N ILE A 60 0.10 -11.97 15.60
CA ILE A 60 -0.08 -13.43 15.49
C ILE A 60 1.21 -14.19 15.90
N GLY A 61 2.35 -13.51 15.97
CA GLY A 61 3.63 -14.06 16.40
C GLY A 61 4.60 -14.36 15.25
N PHE A 62 4.30 -13.92 14.02
CA PHE A 62 5.26 -13.98 12.94
C PHE A 62 6.22 -12.80 13.04
N PRO A 63 7.55 -13.01 12.99
CA PRO A 63 8.49 -11.90 12.93
C PRO A 63 8.39 -11.24 11.55
N ILE A 64 8.00 -9.95 11.52
CA ILE A 64 7.68 -9.23 10.28
C ILE A 64 8.78 -8.26 9.84
N ALA A 65 9.40 -7.54 10.76
CA ALA A 65 10.44 -6.59 10.44
C ALA A 65 11.58 -6.60 11.47
N LEU A 66 12.75 -6.16 11.01
CA LEU A 66 13.88 -5.80 11.86
C LEU A 66 14.08 -4.29 11.77
N ASP A 67 14.20 -3.65 12.92
CA ASP A 67 14.53 -2.23 13.07
C ASP A 67 16.01 -2.13 13.45
N HIS A 68 16.84 -1.58 12.55
CA HIS A 68 18.30 -1.53 12.71
C HIS A 68 18.95 -2.89 13.06
N GLY A 69 18.39 -3.98 12.53
CA GLY A 69 18.87 -5.36 12.77
C GLY A 69 18.36 -5.99 14.08
N HIS A 70 17.57 -5.27 14.88
CA HIS A 70 16.94 -5.78 16.08
C HIS A 70 15.45 -6.09 15.84
N VAL A 71 14.93 -7.07 16.57
CA VAL A 71 13.47 -7.34 16.59
C VAL A 71 12.79 -6.11 17.17
N LEU A 72 11.68 -5.68 16.57
CA LEU A 72 10.93 -4.52 17.07
C LEU A 72 10.56 -4.71 18.55
N THR A 73 11.10 -3.85 19.40
CA THR A 73 10.76 -3.74 20.81
C THR A 73 10.00 -2.44 21.04
N GLY A 74 8.90 -2.47 21.80
CA GLY A 74 8.12 -1.27 22.09
C GLY A 74 6.64 -1.55 22.27
N HIS A 75 5.88 -0.49 22.55
CA HIS A 75 4.43 -0.58 22.67
C HIS A 75 3.76 -0.83 21.32
N TYR A 76 2.53 -1.35 21.34
CA TYR A 76 1.77 -1.65 20.12
C TYR A 76 1.62 -0.47 19.16
N ILE A 77 1.54 0.77 19.68
CA ILE A 77 1.45 1.98 18.87
C ILE A 77 2.76 2.28 18.14
N GLU A 78 3.91 2.14 18.81
CA GLU A 78 5.22 2.35 18.20
C GLU A 78 5.45 1.34 17.08
N ARG A 79 5.15 0.06 17.33
CA ARG A 79 5.22 -1.00 16.31
C ARG A 79 4.32 -0.70 15.11
N LEU A 80 3.10 -0.25 15.36
CA LEU A 80 2.18 0.14 14.29
C LEU A 80 2.76 1.28 13.45
N LEU A 81 3.33 2.30 14.06
CA LEU A 81 3.97 3.41 13.34
C LEU A 81 5.17 2.93 12.52
N THR A 82 6.00 2.02 13.05
CA THR A 82 7.12 1.42 12.30
C THR A 82 6.63 0.59 11.11
N TYR A 83 5.52 -0.15 11.23
CA TYR A 83 4.93 -0.88 10.11
C TYR A 83 4.26 0.02 9.07
N MET A 84 3.64 1.11 9.52
CA MET A 84 3.12 2.15 8.63
C MET A 84 4.26 2.81 7.84
N TYR A 85 5.38 3.07 8.50
CA TYR A 85 6.59 3.57 7.85
C TYR A 85 7.17 2.55 6.85
N LEU A 86 7.31 1.27 7.25
CA LEU A 86 7.76 0.19 6.36
C LEU A 86 6.89 0.09 5.10
N SER A 87 5.56 0.16 5.26
CA SER A 87 4.61 0.16 4.17
C SER A 87 4.82 1.37 3.26
N ALA A 88 4.98 2.58 3.82
CA ALA A 88 5.24 3.79 3.03
C ALA A 88 6.52 3.67 2.18
N VAL A 89 7.65 3.29 2.80
CA VAL A 89 8.93 3.19 2.09
C VAL A 89 8.94 2.06 1.06
N THR A 90 8.12 1.03 1.25
CA THR A 90 7.96 -0.09 0.32
C THR A 90 7.06 0.28 -0.85
N LEU A 91 5.88 0.86 -0.57
CA LEU A 91 4.89 1.26 -1.57
C LEU A 91 5.46 2.32 -2.53
N PHE A 92 6.22 3.28 -2.01
CA PHE A 92 6.89 4.29 -2.83
C PHE A 92 8.28 3.84 -3.33
N SER A 93 8.70 2.62 -3.01
CA SER A 93 10.00 2.05 -3.42
C SER A 93 11.20 2.92 -3.03
N VAL A 94 11.11 3.59 -1.87
CA VAL A 94 12.19 4.38 -1.28
C VAL A 94 13.22 3.46 -0.63
N GLY A 95 12.74 2.51 0.20
CA GLY A 95 13.56 1.41 0.75
C GLY A 95 14.85 1.84 1.45
N PHE A 96 14.79 2.74 2.44
CA PHE A 96 15.97 3.22 3.18
C PHE A 96 16.81 2.10 3.83
N GLY A 97 16.21 0.96 4.13
CA GLY A 97 16.89 -0.23 4.67
C GLY A 97 17.14 -0.18 6.17
N ASP A 98 16.61 0.83 6.86
CA ASP A 98 16.56 0.96 8.31
C ASP A 98 15.55 -0.02 8.94
N VAL A 99 14.39 -0.17 8.31
CA VAL A 99 13.38 -1.18 8.64
C VAL A 99 13.29 -2.20 7.50
N VAL A 100 13.68 -3.45 7.79
CA VAL A 100 13.80 -4.49 6.77
C VAL A 100 12.73 -5.57 6.96
N PRO A 101 11.92 -5.89 5.93
CA PRO A 101 10.94 -6.96 6.03
C PRO A 101 11.61 -8.34 6.06
N ILE A 102 11.14 -9.21 6.94
CA ILE A 102 11.63 -10.59 7.12
C ILE A 102 10.50 -11.61 7.04
N GLY A 103 10.85 -12.87 6.83
CA GLY A 103 9.88 -13.96 6.72
C GLY A 103 8.84 -13.74 5.62
N ILE A 104 7.56 -13.95 5.95
CA ILE A 104 6.42 -13.80 5.03
C ILE A 104 6.22 -12.35 4.55
N ALA A 105 6.70 -11.37 5.33
CA ALA A 105 6.58 -9.96 4.99
C ALA A 105 7.34 -9.58 3.71
N ARG A 106 8.37 -10.35 3.34
CA ARG A 106 9.11 -10.15 2.08
C ARG A 106 8.22 -10.30 0.85
N LEU A 107 7.36 -11.32 0.84
CA LEU A 107 6.46 -11.54 -0.29
C LEU A 107 5.40 -10.43 -0.36
N LEU A 108 4.88 -10.01 0.80
CA LEU A 108 3.95 -8.89 0.88
C LEU A 108 4.59 -7.59 0.39
N ALA A 109 5.84 -7.30 0.78
CA ALA A 109 6.56 -6.13 0.34
C ALA A 109 6.81 -6.09 -1.18
N VAL A 110 7.04 -7.24 -1.80
CA VAL A 110 7.15 -7.36 -3.26
C VAL A 110 5.81 -7.04 -3.94
N ILE A 111 4.71 -7.56 -3.42
CA ILE A 111 3.36 -7.26 -3.95
C ILE A 111 3.03 -5.78 -3.75
N GLU A 112 3.36 -5.22 -2.59
CA GLU A 112 3.12 -3.82 -2.25
C GLU A 112 3.90 -2.87 -3.17
N SER A 113 5.19 -3.12 -3.39
CA SER A 113 6.01 -2.32 -4.31
C SER A 113 5.54 -2.44 -5.76
N LEU A 114 5.10 -3.63 -6.20
CA LEU A 114 4.49 -3.82 -7.52
C LEU A 114 3.22 -2.97 -7.70
N LEU A 115 2.36 -2.91 -6.69
CA LEU A 115 1.17 -2.04 -6.70
C LEU A 115 1.57 -0.57 -6.77
N GLY A 116 2.58 -0.18 -5.99
CA GLY A 116 3.18 1.16 -5.99
C GLY A 116 3.59 1.64 -7.38
N TYR A 117 4.26 0.79 -8.16
CA TYR A 117 4.68 1.08 -9.53
C TYR A 117 3.57 0.98 -10.58
N THR A 118 2.56 0.13 -10.36
CA THR A 118 1.49 -0.12 -11.35
C THR A 118 0.46 1.00 -11.39
N ILE A 119 0.15 1.59 -10.22
CA ILE A 119 -0.86 2.65 -10.09
C ILE A 119 -0.56 3.91 -10.95
N PRO A 120 0.63 4.53 -10.90
CA PRO A 120 0.93 5.74 -11.66
C PRO A 120 1.10 5.42 -13.15
N ALA A 121 1.69 4.27 -13.49
CA ALA A 121 1.78 3.79 -14.87
C ALA A 121 0.39 3.62 -15.51
N THR A 122 -0.55 3.02 -14.78
CA THR A 122 -1.94 2.87 -15.23
C THR A 122 -2.62 4.23 -15.42
N PHE A 123 -2.39 5.17 -14.50
CA PHE A 123 -2.92 6.52 -14.61
C PHE A 123 -2.39 7.24 -15.86
N MET A 124 -1.09 7.12 -16.14
CA MET A 124 -0.47 7.68 -17.35
C MET A 124 -1.03 7.06 -18.63
N VAL A 125 -1.11 5.72 -18.72
CA VAL A 125 -1.66 5.02 -19.90
C VAL A 125 -3.09 5.45 -20.18
N LYS A 126 -3.93 5.55 -19.13
CA LYS A 126 -5.31 6.05 -19.26
C LYS A 126 -5.35 7.48 -19.79
N SER A 127 -4.47 8.36 -19.29
CA SER A 127 -4.36 9.76 -19.75
C SER A 127 -3.96 9.87 -21.23
N LEU A 128 -3.02 9.04 -21.68
CA LEU A 128 -2.57 9.00 -23.08
C LEU A 128 -3.65 8.47 -24.03
N LEU A 129 -4.31 7.37 -23.67
CA LEU A 129 -5.38 6.78 -24.49
C LEU A 129 -6.59 7.71 -24.63
N ASP A 130 -6.87 8.54 -23.63
CA ASP A 130 -7.93 9.54 -23.69
C ASP A 130 -7.61 10.67 -24.68
N THR A 131 -6.34 11.07 -24.76
CA THR A 131 -5.88 12.13 -25.69
C THR A 131 -6.00 11.70 -27.16
N GLY A 132 -5.84 10.42 -27.46
CA GLY A 132 -5.95 9.87 -28.83
C GLY A 132 -7.38 9.69 -29.36
N LYS A 133 -8.41 9.99 -28.55
CA LYS A 133 -9.83 9.95 -28.98
C LYS A 133 -10.39 11.33 -29.37
N LYS A 134 -9.53 12.33 -29.55
CA LYS A 134 -9.90 13.66 -30.07
C LYS A 134 -9.61 13.77 -31.55
#